data_AF-A0A7G2CGG8-F1
#
_entry.id   AF-A0A7G2CGG8-F1
#
_cell.length_a   1.000
_cell.length_b   1.000
_cell.length_c   1.000
_cell.angle_alpha   90.00
_cell.angle_beta   90.00
_cell.angle_gamma   90.00
#
_symmetry.space_group_name_H-M   'P 1'
#
loop_
_entity.id
_entity.type
_entity.pdbx_description
1 polymer ?
#
loop_
_entity_poly.entity_id
_entity_poly.type
_entity_poly.pdbx_seq_one_letter_code
_entity_poly.pdbx_strand_id
1 'polypeptide(L)'
;MEPCCAPSCSNMAYMALPKCEYCDKRFCAQHLLPEVHGCGDACKNESHRQATADAIAQRKSRKHIGLDEEKKKLDKNIQESQKQRQKKKKK
;
A
#
# COMPACT_ATOMS: atom_id res chain seq x y z
N MET A 1 8.58 -29.00 -18.84
CA MET A 1 9.20 -28.33 -17.68
C MET A 1 9.84 -27.05 -18.18
N GLU A 2 9.61 -25.92 -17.53
CA GLU A 2 10.24 -24.65 -17.91
C GLU A 2 11.45 -24.40 -17.01
N PRO A 3 12.52 -23.76 -17.49
CA PRO A 3 13.66 -23.41 -16.65
C PRO A 3 13.28 -22.34 -15.60
N CYS A 4 13.96 -22.35 -14.46
CA CYS A 4 13.84 -21.29 -13.46
C CYS A 4 14.25 -19.94 -14.08
N CYS A 5 13.44 -18.90 -13.90
CA CYS A 5 13.77 -17.57 -14.41
C CYS A 5 14.81 -16.78 -13.58
N ALA A 6 15.37 -17.38 -12.52
CA ALA A 6 16.42 -16.74 -11.72
C ALA A 6 17.76 -16.73 -12.51
N PRO A 7 18.50 -15.61 -12.50
CA PRO A 7 19.65 -15.40 -13.39
C PRO A 7 20.81 -16.39 -13.18
N SER A 8 20.91 -16.99 -11.99
CA SER A 8 21.98 -17.91 -11.61
C SER A 8 21.50 -19.36 -11.41
N CYS A 9 20.27 -19.69 -11.81
CA CYS A 9 19.67 -20.99 -11.52
C CYS A 9 19.53 -21.87 -12.77
N SER A 10 20.09 -23.08 -12.72
CA SER A 10 19.94 -24.10 -13.77
C SER A 10 18.81 -25.12 -13.49
N ASN A 11 18.09 -24.97 -12.37
CA ASN A 11 17.00 -25.89 -12.01
C ASN A 11 15.74 -25.63 -12.84
N MET A 12 14.87 -26.64 -12.91
CA MET A 12 13.55 -26.51 -13.53
C MET A 12 12.56 -25.82 -12.58
N ALA A 13 11.74 -24.93 -13.14
CA ALA A 13 10.60 -24.37 -12.47
C ALA A 13 9.52 -25.45 -12.29
N TYR A 14 8.89 -25.45 -11.12
CA TYR A 14 7.78 -26.36 -10.85
C TYR A 14 6.48 -25.77 -11.38
N MET A 15 5.81 -26.49 -12.27
CA MET A 15 4.50 -26.09 -12.82
C MET A 15 3.38 -26.07 -11.76
N ALA A 16 3.55 -26.84 -10.67
CA ALA A 16 2.59 -26.90 -9.57
C ALA A 16 2.63 -25.65 -8.68
N LEU A 17 3.70 -24.85 -8.75
CA LEU A 17 3.82 -23.63 -7.97
C LEU A 17 3.23 -22.43 -8.72
N PRO A 18 2.61 -21.48 -8.00
CA PRO A 18 2.10 -20.26 -8.60
C PRO A 18 3.25 -19.43 -9.18
N LYS A 19 2.92 -18.60 -10.17
CA LYS A 19 3.82 -17.57 -10.68
C LYS A 19 3.98 -16.48 -9.62
N CYS A 20 5.12 -15.78 -9.65
CA CYS A 20 5.31 -14.62 -8.79
C CYS A 20 4.30 -13.52 -9.17
N GLU A 21 3.56 -13.00 -8.20
CA GLU A 21 2.51 -11.98 -8.40
C GLU A 21 3.06 -10.62 -8.85
N TYR A 22 4.38 -10.39 -8.73
CA TYR A 22 5.02 -9.12 -9.07
C TYR A 22 5.66 -9.10 -10.45
N CYS A 23 6.16 -10.25 -10.94
CA CYS A 23 6.85 -10.34 -12.22
C CYS A 23 6.28 -11.39 -13.18
N ASP A 24 5.25 -12.14 -12.77
CA ASP A 24 4.58 -13.20 -13.53
C ASP A 24 5.49 -14.33 -14.03
N LYS A 25 6.68 -14.46 -13.43
CA LYS A 25 7.66 -15.51 -13.76
C LYS A 25 7.51 -16.73 -12.86
N ARG A 26 7.96 -17.88 -13.38
CA ARG A 26 8.04 -19.14 -12.64
C ARG A 26 9.46 -19.40 -12.16
N PHE A 27 9.56 -19.96 -10.96
CA PHE A 27 10.82 -20.27 -10.31
C PHE A 27 10.82 -21.71 -9.77
N CYS A 28 11.99 -22.24 -9.46
CA CYS A 28 12.10 -23.48 -8.70
C CYS A 28 11.79 -23.23 -7.22
N ALA A 29 11.60 -24.30 -6.43
CA ALA A 29 11.23 -24.19 -5.01
C ALA A 29 12.17 -23.30 -4.17
N GLN A 30 13.45 -23.21 -4.55
CA GLN A 30 14.45 -22.38 -3.86
C GLN A 30 14.37 -20.88 -4.21
N HIS A 31 13.87 -20.54 -5.41
CA HIS A 31 13.84 -19.16 -5.92
C HIS A 31 12.42 -18.59 -5.99
N LEU A 32 11.42 -19.31 -5.49
CA LEU A 32 10.02 -18.87 -5.48
C LEU A 32 9.84 -17.59 -4.68
N LEU A 33 10.58 -17.42 -3.58
CA LEU A 33 10.39 -16.31 -2.66
C LEU A 33 10.79 -14.97 -3.33
N PRO A 34 9.96 -13.91 -3.26
CA PRO A 34 10.24 -12.60 -3.87
C PRO A 34 11.61 -12.02 -3.49
N GLU A 35 12.04 -12.21 -2.23
CA GLU A 35 13.34 -11.77 -1.72
C GLU A 35 14.52 -12.36 -2.50
N VAL A 36 14.40 -13.61 -2.99
CA VAL A 36 15.50 -14.34 -3.61
C VAL A 36 15.67 -13.97 -5.08
N HIS A 37 14.58 -13.69 -5.80
CA HIS A 37 14.62 -13.34 -7.23
C HIS A 37 14.49 -11.83 -7.50
N GLY A 38 14.52 -11.00 -6.47
CA GLY A 38 14.58 -9.53 -6.58
C GLY A 38 13.22 -8.82 -6.65
N CYS A 39 12.10 -9.52 -6.46
CA CYS A 39 10.79 -8.89 -6.29
C CYS A 39 10.49 -8.51 -4.83
N GLY A 40 11.45 -8.68 -3.91
CA GLY A 40 11.28 -8.37 -2.48
C GLY A 40 10.91 -6.92 -2.20
N ASP A 41 11.53 -5.96 -2.90
CA ASP A 41 11.22 -4.53 -2.73
C ASP A 41 9.78 -4.20 -3.10
N ALA A 42 9.25 -4.82 -4.17
CA ALA A 42 7.86 -4.65 -4.58
C ALA A 42 6.90 -5.20 -3.53
N CYS A 43 7.20 -6.39 -2.99
CA CYS A 43 6.44 -7.03 -1.92
C CYS A 43 6.43 -6.22 -0.63
N LYS A 44 7.60 -5.71 -0.23
CA LYS A 44 7.76 -4.87 0.96
C LYS A 44 6.99 -3.56 0.84
N ASN A 45 7.08 -2.90 -0.30
CA ASN A 45 6.36 -1.64 -0.53
C ASN A 45 4.84 -1.84 -0.53
N GLU A 46 4.35 -2.92 -1.15
CA GLU A 46 2.92 -3.23 -1.12
C GLU A 46 2.43 -3.53 0.30
N SER A 47 3.15 -4.37 1.04
CA SER A 47 2.85 -4.68 2.44
C SER A 47 2.84 -3.42 3.31
N HIS A 48 3.78 -2.50 3.09
CA HIS A 48 3.84 -1.23 3.81
C HIS A 48 2.66 -0.31 3.49
N ARG A 49 2.22 -0.25 2.22
CA ARG A 49 1.03 0.52 1.81
C ARG A 49 -0.23 -0.04 2.46
N GLN A 50 -0.39 -1.35 2.46
CA GLN A 50 -1.53 -2.02 3.09
C GLN A 50 -1.54 -1.78 4.60
N ALA A 51 -0.40 -1.95 5.28
CA ALA A 51 -0.27 -1.65 6.70
C ALA A 51 -0.60 -0.19 7.04
N THR A 52 -0.16 0.75 6.18
CA THR A 52 -0.47 2.17 6.35
C THR A 52 -1.96 2.46 6.16
N ALA A 53 -2.58 1.87 5.13
CA ALA A 53 -4.01 2.02 4.87
C ALA A 53 -4.86 1.45 6.02
N ASP A 54 -4.47 0.29 6.54
CA ASP A 54 -5.12 -0.34 7.68
C ASP A 54 -4.96 0.51 8.96
N ALA A 55 -3.76 1.04 9.22
CA ALA A 55 -3.54 1.95 10.34
C ALA A 55 -4.40 3.23 10.24
N ILE A 56 -4.60 3.78 9.03
CA ILE A 56 -5.51 4.91 8.81
C ILE A 56 -6.96 4.50 9.06
N ALA A 57 -7.37 3.33 8.57
CA ALA A 57 -8.72 2.80 8.77
C ALA A 57 -9.01 2.57 10.26
N GLN A 58 -8.07 1.97 10.99
CA GLN A 58 -8.15 1.77 12.45
C GLN A 58 -8.20 3.10 13.22
N ARG A 59 -7.42 4.11 12.82
CA ARG A 59 -7.52 5.46 13.42
C ARG A 59 -8.88 6.09 13.16
N LYS A 60 -9.43 5.92 11.95
CA LYS A 60 -10.75 6.43 11.58
C LYS A 60 -11.88 5.70 12.30
N SER A 61 -11.73 4.41 12.57
CA SER A 61 -12.72 3.61 13.31
C SER A 61 -12.68 3.89 14.81
N ARG A 62 -11.52 4.25 15.36
CA ARG A 62 -11.37 4.86 16.70
C ARG A 62 -11.88 6.31 16.73
N LYS A 63 -13.10 6.55 16.22
CA LYS A 63 -13.82 7.80 16.53
C LYS A 63 -13.99 7.86 18.04
N HIS A 64 -13.39 8.86 18.67
CA HIS A 64 -13.67 9.13 20.07
C HIS A 64 -15.16 9.44 20.20
N ILE A 65 -15.87 8.63 20.98
CA ILE A 65 -17.31 8.78 21.22
C ILE A 65 -17.52 10.18 21.81
N GLY A 66 -18.30 11.03 21.14
CA GLY A 66 -18.61 12.40 21.59
C GLY A 66 -17.86 13.56 20.90
N LEU A 67 -16.87 13.31 20.03
CA LEU A 67 -16.10 14.40 19.36
C LEU A 67 -16.74 14.93 18.05
N ASP A 68 -17.94 14.48 17.69
CA ASP A 68 -18.58 14.81 16.40
C ASP A 68 -18.97 16.30 16.32
N GLU A 69 -19.53 16.85 17.40
CA GLU A 69 -19.95 18.26 17.45
C GLU A 69 -18.75 19.23 17.45
N GLU A 70 -17.64 18.87 18.12
CA GLU A 70 -16.40 19.64 18.07
C GLU A 70 -15.76 19.63 16.69
N LYS A 71 -15.71 18.46 16.03
CA LYS A 71 -15.23 18.34 14.65
C LYS A 71 -16.07 19.19 13.69
N LYS A 72 -17.39 19.22 13.87
CA LYS A 72 -18.31 20.04 13.07
C LYS A 72 -18.13 21.54 13.28
N LYS A 73 -17.87 21.98 14.51
CA LYS A 73 -17.54 23.39 14.83
C LYS A 73 -16.21 23.80 14.17
N LEU A 74 -15.19 22.96 14.26
CA LEU A 74 -13.89 23.20 13.65
C LEU A 74 -14.00 23.32 12.11
N ASP A 75 -14.73 22.41 11.47
CA ASP A 75 -14.92 22.41 10.01
C ASP A 75 -15.61 23.70 9.53
N LYS A 76 -16.67 24.13 10.23
CA LYS A 76 -17.34 25.41 9.97
C LYS A 76 -16.39 26.61 10.07
N ASN A 77 -15.56 26.67 11.12
CA ASN A 77 -14.61 27.75 11.32
C ASN A 77 -13.51 27.77 10.24
N ILE A 78 -13.01 26.59 9.84
CA ILE A 78 -12.06 26.46 8.73
C ILE A 78 -12.70 26.97 7.43
N GLN A 79 -13.93 26.57 7.13
CA GLN A 79 -14.63 27.00 5.92
C GLN A 79 -14.87 28.51 5.91
N GLU A 80 -15.24 29.10 7.04
CA GLU A 80 -15.42 30.55 7.17
C GLU A 80 -14.10 31.29 6.99
N SER A 81 -13.03 30.84 7.65
CA SER A 81 -11.68 31.37 7.49
C SER A 81 -11.19 31.29 6.04
N GLN A 82 -11.48 30.19 5.34
CA GLN A 82 -11.15 30.05 3.90
C GLN A 82 -11.93 31.04 3.03
N LYS A 83 -13.23 31.23 3.28
CA LYS A 83 -14.06 32.22 2.58
C LYS A 83 -13.56 33.64 2.82
N GLN A 84 -13.16 33.97 4.05
CA GLN A 84 -12.57 35.28 4.38
C GLN A 84 -11.24 35.50 3.65
N ARG A 85 -10.37 34.49 3.59
CA ARG A 85 -9.11 34.55 2.81
C ARG A 85 -9.36 34.77 1.32
N GLN A 86 -10.36 34.11 0.73
CA GLN A 86 -10.72 34.28 -0.68
C GLN A 86 -11.28 35.68 -0.98
N LYS A 87 -12.13 36.22 -0.09
CA LYS A 87 -12.67 37.59 -0.22
C LYS A 87 -11.56 38.65 -0.15
N LYS A 88 -10.54 38.44 0.68
CA LYS A 88 -9.37 39.33 0.76
C LYS A 88 -8.44 39.27 -0.45
N LYS A 89 -8.40 38.15 -1.18
CA LYS A 89 -7.62 38.01 -2.43
C LYS A 89 -8.32 38.60 -3.66
N LYS A 90 -9.64 38.82 -3.58
CA LYS A 90 -10.47 39.34 -4.68
C LYS A 90 -10.67 40.86 -4.61
N LYS A 91 -10.08 41.51 -3.62
CA LYS A 91 -10.08 42.96 -3.38
C LYS A 91 -8.65 43.46 -3.49
#